data_AF-A0A7S0RDR5-F1
#
_entry.id   AF-A0A7S0RDR5-F1
#
_cell.length_a   1.000
_cell.length_b   1.000
_cell.length_c   1.000
_cell.angle_alpha   90.00
_cell.angle_beta   90.00
_cell.angle_gamma   90.00
#
_symmetry.space_group_name_H-M   'P 1'
#
loop_
_entity.id
_entity.type
_entity.pdbx_description
1 polymer ?
#
loop_
_entity_poly.entity_id
_entity_poly.type
_entity_poly.pdbx_seq_one_letter_code
_entity_poly.pdbx_strand_id
1 'polypeptide(L)'
;DCEENKAQGNALYKKGDYRLAKAKYHKVACQIDGIRGLEPEHFEQLEQIKVSCHLNFAQCCLRQGEHHEAARRLSEKVLKHDPENPKALYRRGVAYTATGFFAEAREDLERLREVDEASAKDADAALARLKREEAKFKRSEQRSFVGKL
;
A
#
# COMPACT_ATOMS: atom_id res chain seq x y z
N ASP A 1 18.68 -10.81 12.12
CA ASP A 1 17.47 -10.51 12.90
C ASP A 1 16.43 -9.72 12.09
N CYS A 2 15.18 -10.18 12.09
CA CYS A 2 14.07 -9.55 11.36
C CYS A 2 13.73 -8.16 11.90
N GLU A 3 13.69 -8.02 13.23
CA GLU A 3 13.42 -6.75 13.93
C GLU A 3 14.46 -5.67 13.62
N GLU A 4 15.74 -6.04 13.62
CA GLU A 4 16.82 -5.10 13.31
C GLU A 4 16.72 -4.58 11.86
N ASN A 5 16.45 -5.47 10.90
CA ASN A 5 16.28 -5.06 9.50
C ASN A 5 15.03 -4.18 9.30
N LYS A 6 13.93 -4.46 10.02
CA LYS A 6 12.74 -3.61 10.04
C LYS A 6 13.07 -2.22 10.61
N ALA A 7 13.80 -2.15 11.73
CA ALA A 7 14.21 -0.90 12.36
C ALA A 7 15.13 -0.08 11.45
N GLN A 8 16.11 -0.71 10.79
CA GLN A 8 16.96 -0.06 9.79
C GLN A 8 16.13 0.47 8.61
N GLY A 9 15.16 -0.31 8.12
CA GLY A 9 14.21 0.13 7.09
C GLY A 9 13.45 1.39 7.53
N ASN A 10 12.95 1.42 8.77
CA ASN A 10 12.24 2.56 9.33
C ASN A 10 13.15 3.80 9.45
N ALA A 11 14.42 3.62 9.83
CA ALA A 11 15.38 4.71 9.90
C ALA A 11 15.66 5.30 8.50
N LEU A 12 15.82 4.45 7.48
CA LEU A 12 15.99 4.87 6.08
C LEU A 12 14.74 5.58 5.55
N TYR A 13 13.55 5.06 5.87
CA TYR A 13 12.29 5.71 5.51
C TYR A 13 12.19 7.13 6.07
N LYS A 14 12.57 7.32 7.35
CA LYS A 14 12.60 8.64 7.99
C LYS A 14 13.60 9.59 7.35
N LYS A 15 14.72 9.07 6.83
CA LYS A 15 15.72 9.85 6.08
C LYS A 15 15.27 10.20 4.65
N GLY A 16 14.19 9.58 4.15
CA GLY A 16 13.72 9.75 2.77
C GLY A 16 14.31 8.75 1.78
N ASP A 17 15.17 7.83 2.23
CA ASP A 17 15.82 6.81 1.39
C ASP A 17 14.87 5.63 1.10
N TYR A 18 13.77 5.90 0.42
CA TYR A 18 12.70 4.92 0.18
C TYR A 18 13.16 3.68 -0.61
N ARG A 19 14.15 3.85 -1.50
CA ARG A 19 14.73 2.74 -2.28
C ARG A 19 15.42 1.71 -1.38
N LEU A 20 16.24 2.18 -0.44
CA LEU A 20 16.97 1.32 0.49
C LEU A 20 16.03 0.77 1.58
N ALA A 21 15.10 1.59 2.06
CA ALA A 21 14.06 1.14 3.00
C ALA A 21 13.26 -0.04 2.42
N LYS A 22 12.81 0.07 1.16
CA LYS A 22 12.12 -0.99 0.42
C LYS A 22 12.91 -2.29 0.40
N ALA A 23 14.22 -2.23 0.09
CA ALA A 23 15.08 -3.40 0.07
C ALA A 23 15.20 -4.07 1.44
N LYS A 24 15.25 -3.29 2.53
CA LYS A 24 15.26 -3.82 3.91
C LYS A 24 13.95 -4.52 4.26
N TYR A 25 12.80 -3.90 3.98
CA TYR A 25 11.50 -4.54 4.22
C TYR A 25 11.30 -5.82 3.40
N HIS A 26 11.73 -5.81 2.14
CA HIS A 26 11.71 -6.99 1.28
C HIS A 26 12.52 -8.14 1.88
N LYS A 27 13.74 -7.83 2.35
CA LYS A 27 14.63 -8.82 2.96
C LYS A 27 13.98 -9.51 4.15
N VAL A 28 13.31 -8.74 5.02
CA VAL A 28 12.58 -9.30 6.17
C VAL A 28 11.45 -10.22 5.73
N ALA A 29 10.63 -9.80 4.76
CA ALA A 29 9.54 -10.63 4.24
C ALA A 29 10.06 -11.97 3.66
N CYS A 30 11.11 -11.92 2.83
CA CYS A 30 11.73 -13.14 2.27
C CYS A 30 12.36 -14.04 3.35
N GLN A 31 12.95 -13.45 4.40
CA GLN A 31 13.49 -14.23 5.51
C GLN A 31 12.39 -15.01 6.21
N ILE A 32 11.25 -14.36 6.49
CA ILE A 32 10.10 -14.97 7.16
C ILE A 32 9.47 -16.06 6.29
N ASP A 33 9.29 -15.81 4.99
CA ASP A 33 8.77 -16.79 4.02
C ASP A 33 9.65 -18.07 3.93
N GLY A 34 10.93 -17.96 4.25
CA GLY A 34 11.88 -19.07 4.23
C GLY A 34 11.88 -19.95 5.49
N ILE A 35 11.25 -19.52 6.59
CA ILE A 35 11.28 -20.27 7.85
C ILE A 35 10.26 -21.42 7.77
N ARG A 36 10.68 -22.63 8.15
CA ARG A 36 9.83 -23.83 8.20
C ARG A 36 9.82 -24.41 9.61
N GLY A 37 8.71 -25.02 10.02
CA GLY A 37 8.61 -25.77 11.28
C GLY A 37 8.63 -24.89 12.54
N LEU A 38 7.97 -23.73 12.50
CA LEU A 38 7.80 -22.86 13.67
C LEU A 38 6.64 -23.33 14.53
N GLU A 39 6.81 -23.21 15.85
CA GLU A 39 5.72 -23.30 16.80
C GLU A 39 4.70 -22.15 16.58
N PRO A 40 3.40 -22.36 16.83
CA PRO A 40 2.34 -21.40 16.51
C PRO A 40 2.56 -20.00 17.09
N GLU A 41 3.10 -19.88 18.29
CA GLU A 41 3.29 -18.60 19.00
C GLU A 41 4.37 -17.74 18.33
N HIS A 42 5.45 -18.37 17.86
CA HIS A 42 6.52 -17.68 17.13
C HIS A 42 6.08 -17.32 15.70
N PHE A 43 5.16 -18.11 15.13
CA PHE A 43 4.59 -17.83 13.81
C PHE A 43 3.77 -16.54 13.81
N GLU A 44 2.93 -16.32 14.83
CA GLU A 44 2.09 -15.11 14.91
C GLU A 44 2.93 -13.82 15.00
N GLN A 45 3.96 -13.82 15.85
CA GLN A 45 4.86 -12.67 15.98
C GLN A 45 5.58 -12.35 14.66
N LEU A 46 6.07 -13.38 13.96
CA LEU A 46 6.72 -13.20 12.66
C LEU A 46 5.74 -12.71 11.61
N GLU A 47 4.50 -13.17 11.61
CA GLU A 47 3.48 -12.68 10.68
C GLU A 47 3.15 -11.20 10.93
N GLN A 48 3.07 -10.75 12.20
CA GLN A 48 2.90 -9.32 12.52
C GLN A 48 4.08 -8.47 11.99
N ILE A 49 5.32 -8.96 12.13
CA ILE A 49 6.51 -8.31 11.58
C ILE A 49 6.42 -8.21 10.05
N LYS A 50 5.98 -9.29 9.40
CA LYS A 50 5.80 -9.37 7.96
C LYS A 50 4.72 -8.41 7.46
N VAL A 51 3.57 -8.36 8.12
CA VAL A 51 2.50 -7.38 7.84
C VAL A 51 3.04 -5.96 7.94
N SER A 52 3.77 -5.62 9.00
CA SER A 52 4.40 -4.30 9.16
C SER A 52 5.36 -3.98 8.01
N CYS A 53 6.16 -4.96 7.58
CA CYS A 53 7.10 -4.79 6.45
C CYS A 53 6.37 -4.61 5.12
N HIS A 54 5.31 -5.39 4.83
CA HIS A 54 4.49 -5.22 3.62
C HIS A 54 3.85 -3.82 3.57
N LEU A 55 3.29 -3.38 4.69
CA LEU A 55 2.72 -2.06 4.87
C LEU A 55 3.74 -0.96 4.58
N ASN A 56 4.92 -1.02 5.21
CA ASN A 56 5.94 0.01 5.02
C ASN A 56 6.58 -0.01 3.63
N PHE A 57 6.73 -1.20 3.02
CA PHE A 57 7.15 -1.32 1.63
C PHE A 57 6.12 -0.65 0.71
N ALA A 58 4.83 -0.97 0.85
CA ALA A 58 3.78 -0.35 0.04
C ALA A 58 3.82 1.18 0.16
N GLN A 59 4.00 1.69 1.38
CA GLN A 59 4.22 3.13 1.61
C GLN A 59 5.42 3.67 0.85
N CYS A 60 6.57 2.98 0.86
CA CYS A 60 7.76 3.40 0.11
C CYS A 60 7.49 3.53 -1.38
N CYS A 61 6.72 2.61 -1.98
CA CYS A 61 6.32 2.67 -3.38
C CYS A 61 5.46 3.92 -3.64
N LEU A 62 4.44 4.14 -2.83
CA LEU A 62 3.56 5.31 -2.97
C LEU A 62 4.32 6.63 -2.82
N ARG A 63 5.29 6.71 -1.90
CA ARG A 63 6.12 7.92 -1.70
C ARG A 63 7.06 8.20 -2.86
N GLN A 64 7.52 7.16 -3.56
CA GLN A 64 8.31 7.31 -4.78
C GLN A 64 7.44 7.68 -5.99
N GLY A 65 6.12 7.49 -5.92
CA GLY A 65 5.25 7.66 -7.08
C GLY A 65 5.46 6.57 -8.14
N GLU A 66 6.03 5.43 -7.75
CA GLU A 66 6.38 4.33 -8.64
C GLU A 66 5.93 2.99 -8.03
N HIS A 67 5.90 1.93 -8.85
CA HIS A 67 5.56 0.57 -8.43
C HIS A 67 4.18 0.45 -7.73
N HIS A 68 3.17 1.18 -8.21
CA HIS A 68 1.82 1.16 -7.67
C HIS A 68 1.23 -0.26 -7.60
N GLU A 69 1.50 -1.09 -8.62
CA GLU A 69 1.07 -2.50 -8.64
C GLU A 69 1.67 -3.31 -7.48
N ALA A 70 2.93 -3.03 -7.09
CA ALA A 70 3.53 -3.69 -5.93
C ALA A 70 2.88 -3.22 -4.62
N ALA A 71 2.61 -1.91 -4.48
CA ALA A 71 1.89 -1.37 -3.32
C ALA A 71 0.50 -2.00 -3.18
N ARG A 72 -0.21 -2.16 -4.30
CA ARG A 72 -1.52 -2.81 -4.38
C ARG A 72 -1.46 -4.25 -3.87
N ARG A 73 -0.59 -5.08 -4.45
CA ARG A 73 -0.44 -6.50 -4.10
C ARG A 73 -0.03 -6.71 -2.65
N LEU A 74 0.89 -5.88 -2.14
CA LEU A 74 1.33 -5.96 -0.75
C LEU A 74 0.20 -5.59 0.22
N SER A 75 -0.58 -4.56 -0.10
CA SER A 75 -1.74 -4.17 0.71
C SER A 75 -2.85 -5.24 0.65
N GLU A 76 -3.07 -5.86 -0.51
CA GLU A 76 -4.00 -6.99 -0.66
C GLU A 76 -3.61 -8.18 0.23
N LYS A 77 -2.31 -8.50 0.32
CA LYS A 77 -1.84 -9.55 1.24
C LYS A 77 -2.20 -9.22 2.69
N VAL A 78 -2.05 -7.98 3.12
CA VAL A 78 -2.43 -7.56 4.49
C VAL A 78 -3.94 -7.68 4.70
N LEU A 79 -4.74 -7.23 3.73
CA LEU A 79 -6.20 -7.28 3.80
C LEU A 79 -6.79 -8.70 3.77
N LYS A 80 -6.05 -9.70 3.28
CA LYS A 80 -6.44 -11.11 3.41
C LYS A 80 -6.40 -11.61 4.85
N HIS A 81 -5.58 -11.01 5.69
CA HIS A 81 -5.44 -11.36 7.11
C HIS A 81 -6.23 -10.41 8.02
N ASP A 82 -6.21 -9.11 7.70
CA ASP A 82 -6.90 -8.06 8.42
C ASP A 82 -7.68 -7.19 7.42
N PRO A 83 -8.93 -7.57 7.07
CA PRO A 83 -9.72 -6.92 6.02
C PRO A 83 -10.05 -5.45 6.29
N GLU A 84 -9.94 -5.01 7.55
CA GLU A 84 -10.28 -3.64 7.96
C GLU A 84 -9.03 -2.81 8.28
N ASN A 85 -7.83 -3.31 7.95
CA ASN A 85 -6.59 -2.62 8.24
C ASN A 85 -6.56 -1.21 7.59
N PRO A 86 -6.60 -0.12 8.37
CA PRO A 86 -6.77 1.22 7.81
C PRO A 86 -5.61 1.62 6.88
N LYS A 87 -4.39 1.23 7.24
CA LYS A 87 -3.19 1.53 6.43
C LYS A 87 -3.20 0.76 5.11
N ALA A 88 -3.69 -0.48 5.09
CA ALA A 88 -3.76 -1.26 3.87
C ALA A 88 -4.86 -0.75 2.94
N LEU A 89 -6.06 -0.45 3.48
CA LEU A 89 -7.16 0.16 2.71
C LEU A 89 -6.72 1.47 2.06
N TYR A 90 -6.14 2.38 2.84
CA TYR A 90 -5.63 3.65 2.31
C TYR A 90 -4.61 3.44 1.17
N ARG A 91 -3.60 2.60 1.41
CA ARG A 91 -2.50 2.40 0.46
C ARG A 91 -2.96 1.69 -0.80
N ARG A 92 -3.87 0.72 -0.69
CA ARG A 92 -4.45 0.03 -1.84
C ARG A 92 -5.34 0.98 -2.66
N GLY A 93 -6.18 1.78 -2.01
CA GLY A 93 -7.01 2.78 -2.68
C GLY A 93 -6.19 3.85 -3.43
N VAL A 94 -5.12 4.36 -2.82
CA VAL A 94 -4.18 5.28 -3.49
C VAL A 94 -3.45 4.59 -4.66
N ALA A 95 -3.06 3.33 -4.51
CA ALA A 95 -2.42 2.57 -5.59
C ALA A 95 -3.38 2.34 -6.77
N TYR A 96 -4.63 1.93 -6.51
CA TYR A 96 -5.68 1.76 -7.51
C TYR A 96 -5.98 3.07 -8.25
N THR A 97 -6.03 4.20 -7.53
CA THR A 97 -6.21 5.53 -8.14
C THR A 97 -5.10 5.82 -9.15
N ALA A 98 -3.85 5.50 -8.80
CA ALA A 98 -2.70 5.74 -9.67
C ALA A 98 -2.65 4.81 -10.89
N THR A 99 -3.28 3.64 -10.81
CA THR A 99 -3.34 2.65 -11.91
C THR A 99 -4.65 2.68 -12.70
N GLY A 100 -5.56 3.61 -12.39
CA GLY A 100 -6.81 3.82 -13.14
C GLY A 100 -8.00 2.93 -12.73
N PHE A 101 -7.86 2.14 -11.67
CA PHE A 101 -8.94 1.30 -11.11
C PHE A 101 -9.80 2.13 -10.15
N PHE A 102 -10.54 3.09 -10.69
CA PHE A 102 -11.21 4.11 -9.89
C PHE A 102 -12.38 3.60 -9.04
N ALA A 103 -13.02 2.49 -9.43
CA ALA A 103 -14.12 1.90 -8.67
C ALA A 103 -13.60 1.23 -7.41
N GLU A 104 -12.59 0.37 -7.55
CA GLU A 104 -11.92 -0.33 -6.45
C GLU A 104 -11.22 0.66 -5.52
N ALA A 105 -10.62 1.72 -6.08
CA ALA A 105 -10.04 2.80 -5.29
C ALA A 105 -11.07 3.49 -4.39
N ARG A 106 -12.29 3.70 -4.91
CA ARG A 106 -13.37 4.36 -4.17
C ARG A 106 -13.87 3.47 -3.04
N GLU A 107 -14.11 2.20 -3.32
CA GLU A 107 -14.54 1.20 -2.33
C GLU A 107 -13.57 1.14 -1.14
N ASP A 108 -12.26 1.03 -1.41
CA ASP A 108 -11.24 0.98 -0.36
C ASP A 108 -11.22 2.24 0.52
N LEU A 109 -11.36 3.42 -0.09
CA LEU A 109 -11.29 4.71 0.61
C LEU A 109 -12.59 5.04 1.36
N GLU A 110 -13.75 4.63 0.83
CA GLU A 110 -15.03 4.72 1.54
C GLU A 110 -15.02 3.77 2.73
N ARG A 111 -14.54 2.53 2.56
CA ARG A 111 -14.40 1.58 3.66
C ARG A 111 -13.46 2.08 4.75
N LEU A 112 -12.31 2.66 4.38
CA LEU A 112 -11.39 3.29 5.33
C LEU A 112 -12.08 4.35 6.19
N ARG A 113 -12.90 5.20 5.56
CA ARG A 113 -13.63 6.27 6.25
C ARG A 113 -14.65 5.71 7.25
N GLU A 114 -15.24 4.55 6.96
CA GLU A 114 -16.19 3.89 7.86
C GLU A 114 -15.50 3.20 9.04
N VAL A 115 -14.36 2.54 8.82
CA VAL A 115 -13.73 1.69 9.84
C VAL A 115 -12.75 2.43 10.76
N ASP A 116 -12.25 3.60 10.35
CA ASP A 116 -11.27 4.36 11.13
C ASP A 116 -11.52 5.87 11.05
N GLU A 117 -12.17 6.41 12.09
CA GLU A 117 -12.46 7.84 12.21
C GLU A 117 -11.18 8.69 12.18
N ALA A 118 -10.07 8.18 12.71
CA ALA A 118 -8.79 8.89 12.72
C ALA A 118 -8.24 9.11 11.29
N SER A 119 -8.55 8.20 10.37
CA SER A 119 -8.15 8.27 8.96
C SER A 119 -9.20 8.94 8.06
N ALA A 120 -10.36 9.36 8.58
CA ALA A 120 -11.44 9.92 7.76
C ALA A 120 -10.98 11.14 6.92
N LYS A 121 -10.17 12.03 7.49
CA LYS A 121 -9.62 13.19 6.76
C LYS A 121 -8.69 12.78 5.63
N ASP A 122 -7.87 11.77 5.85
CA ASP A 122 -6.96 11.24 4.82
C ASP A 122 -7.74 10.53 3.71
N ALA A 123 -8.80 9.80 4.08
CA ALA A 123 -9.73 9.17 3.14
C ALA A 123 -10.42 10.22 2.25
N ASP A 124 -10.97 11.28 2.85
CA ASP A 124 -11.63 12.37 2.12
C ASP A 124 -10.68 13.07 1.15
N ALA A 125 -9.44 13.34 1.57
CA ALA A 125 -8.42 13.92 0.72
C ALA A 125 -8.05 13.00 -0.46
N ALA A 126 -7.95 11.69 -0.21
CA ALA A 126 -7.69 10.69 -1.25
C ALA A 126 -8.86 10.55 -2.23
N LEU A 127 -10.11 10.55 -1.74
CA LEU A 127 -11.31 10.53 -2.58
C LEU A 127 -11.42 11.79 -3.46
N ALA A 128 -11.06 12.95 -2.93
CA ALA A 128 -11.00 14.18 -3.71
C ALA A 128 -9.94 14.09 -4.83
N ARG A 129 -8.77 13.50 -4.54
CA ARG A 129 -7.73 13.25 -5.54
C ARG A 129 -8.21 12.24 -6.60
N LEU A 130 -8.84 11.15 -6.19
CA LEU A 130 -9.42 10.14 -7.08
C LEU A 130 -10.36 10.77 -8.10
N LYS A 131 -11.31 11.61 -7.65
CA LYS A 131 -12.25 12.31 -8.55
C LYS A 131 -11.52 13.17 -9.59
N ARG A 132 -10.42 13.83 -9.22
CA ARG A 132 -9.62 14.66 -10.14
C ARG A 132 -8.89 13.81 -11.19
N GLU A 133 -8.28 12.70 -10.77
CA GLU A 133 -7.58 11.77 -11.68
C GLU A 133 -8.56 11.06 -12.62
N GLU A 134 -9.71 10.62 -12.12
CA GLU A 134 -10.77 10.01 -12.93
C GLU A 134 -11.27 10.97 -14.02
N ALA A 135 -11.52 12.24 -13.67
CA ALA A 135 -11.92 13.26 -14.64
C ALA A 135 -10.81 13.59 -15.65
N LYS A 136 -9.54 13.53 -15.24
CA LYS A 136 -8.40 13.71 -16.15
C LYS A 136 -8.31 12.55 -17.14
N PHE A 137 -8.46 11.31 -16.66
CA PHE A 137 -8.46 10.10 -17.48
C PHE A 137 -9.59 10.10 -18.52
N LYS A 138 -10.82 10.43 -18.12
CA LYS A 138 -11.96 10.55 -19.04
C LYS A 138 -11.74 11.60 -20.13
N ARG A 139 -11.11 12.74 -19.79
CA ARG A 139 -10.77 13.79 -20.76
C ARG A 139 -9.68 13.37 -21.73
N SER A 140 -8.66 12.62 -21.29
CA SER A 140 -7.62 12.11 -22.19
C SER A 140 -8.14 11.04 -23.15
N GLU A 141 -9.07 10.19 -22.69
CA GLU A 141 -9.75 9.20 -23.52
C GLU A 141 -10.56 9.88 -24.64
N GLN A 142 -11.37 10.89 -24.28
CA GLN A 142 -12.17 11.66 -25.25
C GLN A 142 -11.32 12.38 -26.29
N ARG A 143 -10.18 12.98 -25.90
CA ARG A 143 -9.25 13.62 -26.83
C ARG A 143 -8.59 12.63 -27.79
N SER A 144 -8.23 11.45 -27.30
CA SER A 144 -7.63 10.39 -28.12
C SER A 144 -8.60 9.81 -29.16
N PHE A 145 -9.91 9.86 -28.88
CA PHE A 145 -10.95 9.42 -29.79
C PHE A 145 -11.23 10.46 -30.90
N VAL A 146 -11.24 11.75 -30.57
CA VAL A 146 -11.49 12.83 -31.54
C VAL A 146 -10.31 13.03 -32.51
N GLY A 147 -9.07 12.77 -32.12
CA GLY A 147 -7.89 12.90 -32.99
C GLY A 147 -7.66 11.76 -33.99
N LYS A 148 -8.56 10.77 -34.05
CA LYS A 148 -8.51 9.64 -34.98
C LYS A 148 -9.61 9.70 -36.07
N LEU A 149 -10.39 10.78 -36.10
CA LEU A 149 -11.37 11.13 -37.14
C LEU A 149 -10.81 12.24 -38.03
#